data_AF-A0A173UCW4-F1
#
_entry.id   AF-A0A173UCW4-F1
#
_cell.length_a   1.000
_cell.length_b   1.000
_cell.length_c   1.000
_cell.angle_alpha   90.00
_cell.angle_beta   90.00
_cell.angle_gamma   90.00
#
_symmetry.space_group_name_H-M   'P 1'
#
loop_
_entity.id
_entity.type
_entity.pdbx_description
1 polymer ?
#
loop_
_entity_poly.entity_id
_entity_poly.type
_entity_poly.pdbx_seq_one_letter_code
_entity_poly.pdbx_strand_id
1 'polypeptide(L)'
;MIIFFLILTTLIDQLCDKSIYRPYLRLMTGFMLISLMMQPISYYLSNEDIVTQAISTAVKGENNPAFLDGAKEEKQNQIKEQITTLFSQYDLKVLDVDSKVNEKGTIEKIDIKTDKLRHTKKLKTAISNFYNMKESNINISE
;
A
#
# COMPACT_ATOMS: atom_id res chain seq x y z
N MET A 1 31.32 3.58 30.01
CA MET A 1 31.92 3.08 28.75
C MET A 1 32.78 4.14 28.04
N ILE A 2 32.26 5.35 27.78
CA ILE A 2 33.00 6.44 27.10
C ILE A 2 34.19 6.99 27.93
N ILE A 3 34.04 7.10 29.25
CA ILE A 3 35.13 7.58 30.13
C ILE A 3 36.33 6.62 30.12
N PHE A 4 36.10 5.31 30.08
CA PHE A 4 37.16 4.30 29.97
C PHE A 4 37.92 4.41 28.64
N PHE A 5 37.19 4.69 27.54
CA PHE A 5 37.79 4.91 26.23
C PHE A 5 38.65 6.18 26.18
N LEU A 6 38.22 7.26 26.84
CA LEU A 6 39.00 8.50 26.96
C LEU A 6 40.27 8.32 27.81
N ILE A 7 40.21 7.50 28.86
CA ILE A 7 41.39 7.16 29.67
C ILE A 7 42.35 6.28 28.86
N LEU A 8 41.83 5.30 28.11
CA LEU A 8 42.63 4.40 27.28
C LEU A 8 43.32 5.12 26.11
N THR A 9 42.62 6.04 25.43
CA THR A 9 43.23 6.86 24.37
C THR A 9 44.30 7.82 24.91
N THR A 10 44.09 8.36 26.12
CA THR A 10 45.09 9.21 26.78
C THR A 10 46.32 8.41 27.20
N LEU A 11 46.14 7.19 27.71
CA LEU A 11 47.23 6.26 28.00
C LEU A 11 48.02 5.87 26.74
N ILE A 12 47.34 5.66 25.60
CA ILE A 12 48.00 5.37 24.31
C ILE A 12 48.79 6.59 23.82
N ASP A 13 48.25 7.81 23.91
CA ASP A 13 48.97 9.02 23.47
C ASP A 13 50.19 9.32 24.37
N GLN A 14 50.11 9.03 25.67
CA GLN A 14 51.24 9.15 26.62
C GLN A 14 52.31 8.06 26.43
N LEU A 15 51.94 6.83 26.06
CA LEU A 15 52.91 5.76 25.79
C LEU A 15 53.58 5.87 24.40
N CYS A 16 52.99 6.62 23.45
CA CYS A 16 53.48 6.74 22.07
C CYS A 16 54.24 8.06 21.81
N ASP A 17 55.09 8.48 22.75
CA ASP A 17 55.72 9.81 22.80
C ASP A 17 56.72 10.12 21.65
N LYS A 18 56.94 9.20 20.69
CA LYS A 18 57.75 9.50 19.49
C LYS A 18 57.62 8.49 18.34
N SER A 19 56.44 7.97 18.06
CA SER A 19 56.27 7.02 16.96
C SER A 19 55.56 7.63 15.75
N ILE A 20 56.01 7.25 14.54
CA ILE A 20 55.42 7.61 13.23
C ILE A 20 53.94 7.17 13.13
N TYR A 21 53.47 6.35 14.07
CA TYR A 21 52.13 5.80 14.13
C TYR A 21 51.10 6.69 14.83
N ARG A 22 51.52 7.77 15.49
CA ARG A 22 50.62 8.75 16.13
C ARG A 22 49.49 9.28 15.22
N PRO A 23 49.73 9.69 13.96
CA PRO A 23 48.66 10.12 13.07
C PRO A 23 47.68 8.98 12.72
N TYR A 24 48.16 7.75 12.57
CA TYR A 24 47.33 6.58 12.24
C TYR A 24 46.47 6.14 13.42
N LEU A 25 47.02 6.18 14.64
CA LEU A 25 46.27 5.90 15.87
C LEU A 25 45.19 6.95 16.11
N ARG A 26 45.50 8.23 15.89
CA ARG A 26 44.52 9.32 15.96
C ARG A 26 43.40 9.16 14.92
N LEU A 27 43.75 8.65 13.74
CA LEU A 27 42.79 8.39 12.67
C LEU A 27 41.88 7.19 13.00
N MET A 28 42.45 6.05 13.42
CA MET A 28 41.66 4.87 13.81
C MET A 28 40.74 5.15 15.00
N THR A 29 41.25 5.83 16.03
CA THR A 29 40.44 6.22 17.19
C THR A 29 39.35 7.22 16.81
N GLY A 30 39.62 8.13 15.88
CA GLY A 30 38.62 9.03 15.32
C GLY A 30 37.49 8.30 14.60
N PHE A 31 37.81 7.36 13.70
CA PHE A 31 36.81 6.53 13.01
C PHE A 31 35.98 5.70 14.00
N MET A 32 36.62 5.11 15.02
CA MET A 32 35.93 4.35 16.06
C MET A 32 34.95 5.22 16.87
N LEU A 33 35.31 6.47 17.13
CA LEU A 33 34.45 7.45 17.82
C LEU A 33 33.24 7.84 16.97
N ILE A 34 33.43 8.04 15.67
CA ILE A 34 32.37 8.37 14.71
C ILE A 34 31.38 7.20 14.60
N SER A 35 31.86 5.95 14.51
CA SER A 35 30.98 4.77 14.49
C SER A 35 30.18 4.60 15.78
N LEU A 36 30.76 4.92 16.93
CA LEU A 36 30.06 4.84 18.22
C LEU A 36 28.94 5.88 18.33
N MET A 37 29.12 7.07 17.75
CA MET A 37 28.11 8.15 17.72
C MET A 37 26.99 7.91 16.70
N MET A 38 27.18 7.02 15.72
CA MET A 38 26.11 6.61 14.78
C MET A 38 25.05 5.69 15.42
N GLN A 39 25.41 4.88 16.41
CA GLN A 39 24.46 4.00 17.10
C GLN A 39 23.32 4.74 17.85
N PRO A 40 23.55 5.80 18.63
CA PRO A 40 22.47 6.52 19.32
C PRO A 40 21.56 7.31 18.36
N ILE A 41 22.09 7.80 17.23
CA ILE A 41 21.28 8.50 16.22
C ILE A 41 20.26 7.55 15.59
N SER A 42 20.66 6.30 15.30
CA SER A 42 19.73 5.29 14.79
C SER A 42 18.58 4.99 15.75
N TYR A 43 18.80 5.02 17.07
CA TYR A 43 17.74 4.80 18.06
C TYR A 43 16.72 5.95 18.09
N TYR A 44 17.17 7.19 17.94
CA TYR A 44 16.28 8.34 17.81
C TYR A 44 15.59 8.42 16.43
N LEU A 45 16.25 7.97 15.36
CA LEU A 45 15.68 7.90 14.02
C LEU A 45 14.70 6.72 13.87
N SER A 46 14.88 5.63 14.64
CA SER A 46 13.93 4.51 14.72
C SER A 46 12.57 4.88 15.33
N ASN A 47 12.38 6.14 15.76
CA ASN A 47 11.05 6.74 15.89
C ASN A 47 10.35 6.96 14.53
N GLU A 48 10.87 6.38 13.45
CA GLU A 48 10.12 5.96 12.26
C GLU A 48 8.85 5.15 12.58
N ASP A 49 8.60 4.77 13.83
CA ASP A 49 7.25 4.34 14.24
C ASP A 49 6.23 5.45 13.99
N ILE A 50 6.57 6.75 14.07
CA ILE A 50 5.62 7.84 13.73
C ILE A 50 5.38 7.92 12.23
N VAL A 51 6.41 7.74 11.40
CA VAL A 51 6.27 7.77 9.93
C VAL A 51 5.58 6.49 9.44
N THR A 52 5.93 5.34 10.00
CA THR A 52 5.32 4.04 9.70
C THR A 52 3.90 3.94 10.27
N GLN A 53 3.61 4.56 11.41
CA GLN A 53 2.27 4.69 11.98
C GLN A 53 1.46 5.75 11.24
N ALA A 54 2.04 6.84 10.75
CA ALA A 54 1.35 7.81 9.89
C ALA A 54 1.03 7.19 8.52
N ILE A 55 1.95 6.43 7.94
CA ILE A 55 1.69 5.66 6.72
C ILE A 55 0.69 4.54 7.02
N SER A 56 0.80 3.82 8.13
CA SER A 56 -0.16 2.79 8.52
C SER A 56 -1.52 3.37 8.91
N THR A 57 -1.60 4.61 9.38
CA THR A 57 -2.86 5.31 9.69
C THR A 57 -3.45 5.95 8.43
N ALA A 58 -2.64 6.39 7.47
CA ALA A 58 -3.11 6.75 6.14
C ALA A 58 -3.59 5.51 5.35
N VAL A 59 -2.96 4.36 5.55
CA VAL A 59 -3.32 3.08 4.91
C VAL A 59 -4.44 2.33 5.67
N LYS A 60 -4.59 2.50 6.99
CA LYS A 60 -5.67 1.92 7.81
C LYS A 60 -6.80 2.89 8.19
N GLY A 61 -6.68 4.17 7.86
CA GLY A 61 -7.49 5.24 8.46
C GLY A 61 -7.96 6.30 7.47
N GLU A 62 -8.17 5.92 6.21
CA GLU A 62 -9.10 6.64 5.33
C GLU A 62 -10.30 5.75 4.98
N ASN A 63 -10.91 5.18 6.02
CA ASN A 63 -12.25 4.60 5.99
C ASN A 63 -13.26 5.65 6.45
N ASN A 64 -13.12 6.90 5.95
CA ASN A 64 -14.20 7.88 6.03
C ASN A 64 -15.38 7.27 5.27
N PRO A 65 -16.44 6.81 5.97
CA PRO A 65 -17.52 6.09 5.31
C PRO A 65 -18.13 6.95 4.21
N ALA A 66 -18.21 8.27 4.39
CA ALA A 66 -18.73 9.20 3.40
C ALA A 66 -17.89 9.32 2.09
N PHE A 67 -16.55 9.26 2.17
CA PHE A 67 -15.70 9.33 0.97
C PHE A 67 -15.66 7.98 0.25
N LEU A 68 -15.61 6.89 1.01
CA LEU A 68 -15.70 5.54 0.46
C LEU A 68 -17.09 5.27 -0.13
N ASP A 69 -18.16 5.77 0.47
CA ASP A 69 -19.52 5.65 -0.06
C ASP A 69 -19.66 6.43 -1.37
N GLY A 70 -19.16 7.66 -1.43
CA GLY A 70 -19.13 8.44 -2.69
C GLY A 70 -18.31 7.78 -3.79
N ALA A 71 -17.10 7.30 -3.48
CA ALA A 71 -16.24 6.60 -4.44
C ALA A 71 -16.84 5.24 -4.87
N LYS A 72 -17.54 4.55 -3.97
CA LYS A 72 -18.24 3.30 -4.25
C LYS A 72 -19.48 3.55 -5.13
N GLU A 73 -20.25 4.60 -4.85
CA GLU A 73 -21.41 4.99 -5.66
C GLU A 73 -20.98 5.40 -7.08
N GLU A 74 -19.89 6.17 -7.22
CA GLU A 74 -19.36 6.54 -8.53
C GLU A 74 -18.87 5.32 -9.33
N LYS A 75 -18.19 4.38 -8.67
CA LYS A 75 -17.83 3.08 -9.27
C LYS A 75 -19.06 2.28 -9.71
N GLN A 76 -20.11 2.23 -8.89
CA GLN A 76 -21.36 1.54 -9.26
C GLN A 76 -22.04 2.20 -10.46
N ASN A 77 -22.07 3.54 -10.52
CA ASN A 77 -22.62 4.28 -11.65
C ASN A 77 -21.84 4.02 -12.94
N GLN A 78 -20.50 4.03 -12.89
CA GLN A 78 -19.66 3.65 -14.03
C GLN A 78 -19.94 2.22 -14.50
N ILE A 79 -20.08 1.28 -13.57
CA ILE A 79 -20.40 -0.13 -13.91
C ILE A 79 -21.77 -0.21 -14.59
N LYS A 80 -22.78 0.52 -14.07
CA LYS A 80 -24.13 0.57 -14.63
C LYS A 80 -24.14 1.13 -16.04
N GLU A 81 -23.44 2.23 -16.31
CA GLU A 81 -23.34 2.82 -17.65
C GLU A 81 -22.65 1.89 -18.64
N GLN A 82 -21.54 1.25 -18.23
CA GLN A 82 -20.80 0.33 -19.09
C GLN A 82 -21.61 -0.93 -19.42
N ILE A 83 -22.31 -1.50 -18.44
CA ILE A 83 -23.20 -2.65 -18.66
C ILE A 83 -24.37 -2.25 -19.57
N THR A 84 -24.96 -1.08 -19.35
CA THR A 84 -26.06 -0.57 -20.21
C THR A 84 -25.59 -0.39 -21.65
N THR A 85 -24.38 0.13 -21.85
CA THR A 85 -23.76 0.27 -23.17
C THR A 85 -23.53 -1.10 -23.82
N LEU A 86 -22.96 -2.05 -23.06
CA LEU A 86 -22.73 -3.41 -23.53
C LEU A 86 -24.04 -4.07 -23.96
N PHE A 87 -25.11 -3.97 -23.16
CA PHE A 87 -26.42 -4.56 -23.46
C PHE A 87 -27.11 -3.86 -24.64
N SER A 88 -26.92 -2.54 -24.81
CA SER A 88 -27.42 -1.80 -25.96
C SER A 88 -26.82 -2.30 -27.29
N GLN A 89 -25.57 -2.78 -27.28
CA GLN A 89 -24.97 -3.44 -28.46
C GLN A 89 -25.70 -4.73 -28.86
N TYR A 90 -26.42 -5.35 -27.93
CA TYR A 90 -27.21 -6.55 -28.16
C TYR A 90 -28.72 -6.27 -28.29
N ASP A 91 -29.14 -5.01 -28.42
CA ASP A 91 -30.55 -4.58 -28.46
C ASP A 91 -31.35 -5.00 -27.21
N LEU A 92 -30.69 -5.05 -26.06
CA LEU A 92 -31.28 -5.42 -24.76
C LEU A 92 -31.42 -4.21 -23.86
N LYS A 93 -32.57 -4.10 -23.17
CA LYS A 93 -32.77 -3.06 -22.16
C LYS A 93 -32.40 -3.59 -20.79
N VAL A 94 -31.55 -2.83 -20.10
CA VAL A 94 -31.20 -3.08 -18.70
C VAL A 94 -32.22 -2.37 -17.82
N LEU A 95 -32.93 -3.14 -17.00
CA LEU A 95 -33.90 -2.63 -16.05
C LEU A 95 -33.22 -2.18 -14.77
N ASP A 96 -32.24 -2.95 -14.29
CA ASP A 96 -31.53 -2.65 -13.06
C ASP A 96 -30.16 -3.35 -13.01
N VAL A 97 -29.20 -2.74 -12.31
CA VAL A 97 -27.86 -3.31 -12.09
C VAL A 97 -27.49 -3.10 -10.63
N ASP A 98 -27.41 -4.18 -9.87
CA ASP A 98 -26.86 -4.18 -8.52
C ASP A 98 -25.44 -4.75 -8.57
N SER A 99 -24.49 -4.06 -7.94
CA SER A 99 -23.10 -4.52 -7.88
C SER A 99 -22.56 -4.44 -6.47
N LYS A 100 -22.14 -5.60 -5.94
CA LYS A 100 -21.58 -5.70 -4.60
C LYS A 100 -20.07 -5.55 -4.67
N VAL A 101 -19.57 -4.46 -4.10
CA VAL A 101 -18.13 -4.14 -4.03
C VAL A 101 -17.63 -4.33 -2.60
N ASN A 102 -16.53 -5.06 -2.44
CA ASN A 102 -15.88 -5.31 -1.14
C ASN A 102 -15.13 -4.05 -0.64
N GLU A 103 -14.73 -4.05 0.63
CA GLU A 103 -13.96 -2.98 1.30
C GLU A 103 -12.65 -2.63 0.58
N LYS A 104 -12.11 -3.57 -0.21
CA LYS A 104 -10.92 -3.37 -1.06
C LYS A 104 -11.23 -2.74 -2.44
N GLY A 105 -12.47 -2.35 -2.71
CA GLY A 105 -12.89 -1.77 -4.00
C GLY A 105 -13.02 -2.78 -5.15
N THR A 106 -12.97 -4.08 -4.87
CA THR A 106 -13.12 -5.15 -5.88
C THR A 106 -14.57 -5.62 -5.97
N ILE A 107 -15.07 -5.83 -7.19
CA ILE A 107 -16.45 -6.28 -7.43
C ILE A 107 -16.56 -7.77 -7.11
N GLU A 108 -17.41 -8.13 -6.15
CA GLU A 108 -17.64 -9.52 -5.74
C GLU A 108 -18.74 -10.18 -6.56
N LYS A 109 -19.83 -9.46 -6.81
CA LYS A 109 -21.03 -9.94 -7.51
C LYS A 109 -21.69 -8.83 -8.29
N ILE A 110 -22.27 -9.19 -9.43
CA ILE A 110 -23.07 -8.30 -10.25
C ILE A 110 -24.39 -9.02 -10.59
N ASP A 111 -25.50 -8.40 -10.24
CA ASP A 111 -26.85 -8.85 -10.55
C ASP A 111 -27.49 -7.87 -11.53
N ILE A 112 -27.85 -8.36 -12.72
CA ILE A 112 -28.39 -7.55 -13.82
C ILE A 112 -29.80 -8.03 -14.12
N LYS A 113 -30.76 -7.11 -14.05
CA LYS A 113 -32.14 -7.32 -14.52
C LYS A 113 -32.30 -6.75 -15.92
N THR A 114 -32.86 -7.53 -16.83
CA THR A 114 -33.05 -7.14 -18.23
C THR A 114 -34.44 -7.49 -18.71
N ASP A 115 -34.96 -6.79 -19.71
CA ASP A 115 -36.28 -7.09 -20.29
C ASP A 115 -36.33 -8.43 -21.02
N LYS A 116 -35.18 -8.97 -21.46
CA LYS A 116 -35.11 -10.19 -22.27
C LYS A 116 -33.86 -11.00 -21.97
N LEU A 117 -34.03 -12.30 -21.78
CA LEU A 117 -32.93 -13.23 -21.56
C LEU A 117 -32.28 -13.71 -22.89
N ARG A 118 -31.63 -12.82 -23.65
CA ARG A 118 -30.89 -13.20 -24.88
C ARG A 118 -29.38 -13.09 -24.69
N HIS A 119 -28.63 -13.98 -25.33
CA HIS A 119 -27.15 -13.98 -25.33
C HIS A 119 -26.47 -13.96 -23.95
N THR A 120 -27.18 -14.39 -22.90
CA THR A 120 -26.71 -14.33 -21.50
C THR A 120 -25.36 -14.99 -21.29
N LYS A 121 -25.08 -16.12 -21.94
CA LYS A 121 -23.77 -16.79 -21.85
C LYS A 121 -22.63 -15.92 -22.38
N LYS A 122 -22.82 -15.28 -23.54
CA LYS A 122 -21.80 -14.38 -24.13
C LYS A 122 -21.63 -13.11 -23.30
N LEU A 123 -22.73 -12.56 -22.78
CA LEU A 123 -22.71 -11.40 -21.88
C LEU A 123 -21.98 -11.72 -20.57
N LYS A 124 -22.26 -12.87 -19.95
CA LYS A 124 -21.53 -13.32 -18.76
C LYS A 124 -20.04 -13.45 -19.02
N THR A 125 -19.62 -14.07 -20.12
CA THR A 125 -18.20 -14.17 -20.48
C THR A 125 -17.57 -12.80 -20.74
N ALA A 126 -18.26 -11.89 -21.43
CA ALA A 126 -17.76 -10.54 -21.71
C ALA A 126 -17.53 -9.74 -20.41
N ILE A 127 -18.51 -9.76 -19.50
CA ILE A 127 -18.43 -9.09 -18.20
C ILE A 127 -17.35 -9.74 -17.31
N SER A 128 -17.28 -11.08 -17.31
CA SER A 128 -16.27 -11.87 -16.61
C SER A 128 -14.86 -11.48 -17.03
N ASN A 129 -14.59 -11.36 -18.33
CA ASN A 129 -13.30 -10.94 -18.86
C ASN A 129 -13.00 -9.46 -18.55
N PHE A 130 -14.00 -8.60 -18.65
CA PHE A 130 -13.83 -7.16 -18.45
C PHE A 130 -13.49 -6.81 -17.01
N TYR A 131 -14.20 -7.39 -16.04
CA TYR A 131 -13.98 -7.14 -14.61
C TYR A 131 -13.05 -8.17 -13.95
N ASN A 132 -12.47 -9.10 -14.73
CA ASN A 132 -11.63 -10.18 -14.26
C ASN A 132 -12.25 -10.95 -13.05
N MET A 133 -13.55 -11.25 -13.16
CA MET A 133 -14.36 -11.92 -12.14
C MET A 133 -14.87 -13.26 -12.65
N LYS A 134 -15.30 -14.18 -11.77
CA LYS A 134 -15.84 -15.48 -12.20
C LYS A 134 -17.25 -15.32 -12.79
N GLU A 135 -17.57 -16.07 -13.86
CA GLU A 135 -18.93 -16.12 -14.42
C GLU A 135 -20.00 -16.54 -13.39
N SER A 136 -19.63 -17.35 -12.39
CA SER A 136 -20.50 -17.75 -11.28
C SER A 136 -20.97 -16.57 -10.42
N ASN A 137 -20.25 -15.45 -10.46
CA ASN A 137 -20.53 -14.26 -9.67
C ASN A 137 -21.38 -13.24 -10.45
N ILE A 138 -21.76 -13.57 -11.70
CA ILE A 138 -22.57 -12.73 -12.57
C ILE A 138 -23.94 -13.38 -12.73
N ASN A 139 -24.97 -12.68 -12.29
CA ASN A 139 -26.35 -13.10 -12.43
C ASN A 139 -27.07 -12.20 -13.43
N ILE A 140 -27.81 -12.81 -14.36
CA ILE A 140 -28.60 -12.10 -15.35
C ILE A 140 -29.99 -12.73 -15.31
N SER A 141 -30.97 -11.95 -14.88
CA SER A 141 -32.37 -12.36 -14.73
C SER A 141 -33.30 -11.42 -15.48
N GLU A 142 -34.50 -11.91 -15.79
CA GLU A 142 -35.63 -11.12 -16.29
C GLU A 142 -36.49 -10.61 -15.13
#